data_AF-A0AAD9JGC0-F1
#
_entry.id   AF-A0AAD9JGC0-F1
#
_cell.length_a   1.000
_cell.length_b   1.000
_cell.length_c   1.000
_cell.angle_alpha   90.00
_cell.angle_beta   90.00
_cell.angle_gamma   90.00
#
_symmetry.space_group_name_H-M   'P 1'
#
loop_
_entity.id
_entity.type
_entity.pdbx_description
1 polymer ?
#
loop_
_entity_poly.entity_id
_entity_poly.type
_entity_poly.pdbx_seq_one_letter_code
_entity_poly.pdbx_strand_id
1 'polypeptide(L)'
;MVDDPRLSFQDRLKARTASWQKQHHSGASVGELSTAHTRGMSGVAGQAALWQQRATQHQAAQESNPFSGGWKGPSYVQLKHDDTYGRPPEGSKTEYRGKQAGVHISKEIVELCNVIQELGTEQPNGTYAVTFGFLFETYTRISNKLVGMLMRARKQGLVQFEGEMLFQRRDDDVIIWLLQTPEALMEDIEKRKHQLQEHEVHSDMKK
;
A
#
# COMPACT_ATOMS: atom_id res chain seq x y z
N MET A 1 -0.77 19.22 -21.66
CA MET A 1 0.48 19.01 -20.90
C MET A 1 1.58 18.92 -21.93
N VAL A 2 2.41 19.97 -22.04
CA VAL A 2 3.50 20.03 -23.01
C VAL A 2 4.77 19.64 -22.26
N ASP A 3 5.39 18.52 -22.64
CA ASP A 3 6.69 18.10 -22.12
C ASP A 3 7.74 19.17 -22.45
N ASP A 4 8.38 19.74 -21.42
CA ASP A 4 9.48 20.70 -21.59
C ASP A 4 10.81 19.93 -21.76
N PRO A 5 11.45 19.97 -22.94
CA PRO A 5 12.64 19.19 -23.25
C PRO A 5 13.92 19.68 -22.53
N ARG A 6 13.84 20.73 -21.72
CA ARG A 6 15.01 21.30 -21.00
C ARG A 6 15.23 20.74 -19.59
N LEU A 7 14.31 19.92 -19.08
CA LEU A 7 14.42 19.33 -17.74
C LEU A 7 15.17 18.00 -17.80
N SER A 8 16.19 17.84 -16.96
CA SER A 8 16.90 16.57 -16.87
C SER A 8 15.94 15.47 -16.40
N PHE A 9 16.18 14.23 -16.81
CA PHE A 9 15.40 13.07 -16.35
C PHE A 9 15.28 13.03 -14.81
N GLN A 10 16.34 13.44 -14.12
CA GLN A 10 16.38 13.52 -12.66
C GLN A 10 15.45 14.62 -12.11
N ASP A 11 15.33 15.75 -12.80
CA ASP A 11 14.41 16.82 -12.42
C ASP A 11 12.97 16.44 -12.71
N ARG A 12 12.70 15.67 -13.78
CA ARG A 12 11.37 15.10 -14.07
C ARG A 12 10.97 14.08 -12.99
N LEU A 13 11.89 13.21 -12.58
CA LEU A 13 11.69 12.25 -11.50
C LEU A 13 11.53 12.93 -10.13
N LYS A 14 12.36 13.91 -9.81
CA LYS A 14 12.24 14.71 -8.58
C LYS A 14 10.96 15.53 -8.57
N ALA A 15 10.55 16.11 -9.69
CA ALA A 15 9.29 16.84 -9.80
C ALA A 15 8.09 15.91 -9.67
N ARG A 16 8.14 14.68 -10.22
CA ARG A 16 7.10 13.65 -10.03
C ARG A 16 7.04 13.15 -8.60
N THR A 17 8.18 12.87 -7.96
CA THR A 17 8.23 12.44 -6.55
C THR A 17 7.89 13.58 -5.59
N ALA A 18 8.22 14.83 -5.90
CA ALA A 18 7.85 16.00 -5.11
C ALA A 18 6.38 16.39 -5.32
N SER A 19 5.83 16.30 -6.53
CA SER A 19 4.40 16.48 -6.79
C SER A 19 3.60 15.36 -6.10
N TRP A 20 4.12 14.14 -6.06
CA TRP A 20 3.62 13.02 -5.28
C TRP A 20 3.63 13.33 -3.77
N GLN A 21 4.73 13.84 -3.23
CA GLN A 21 4.82 14.20 -1.82
C GLN A 21 3.85 15.35 -1.47
N LYS A 22 3.66 16.30 -2.38
CA LYS A 22 2.75 17.45 -2.20
C LYS A 22 1.27 17.06 -2.32
N GLN A 23 0.89 16.23 -3.29
CA GLN A 23 -0.49 15.70 -3.47
C GLN A 23 -0.93 14.79 -2.31
N HIS A 24 0.02 14.16 -1.60
CA HIS A 24 -0.27 13.27 -0.47
C HIS A 24 -0.21 13.94 0.92
N HIS A 25 0.22 15.21 1.03
CA HIS A 25 0.12 16.01 2.26
C HIS A 25 -0.92 17.13 2.15
N SER A 26 -1.30 17.57 0.94
CA SER A 26 -2.44 18.46 0.72
C SER A 26 -3.73 17.65 0.58
N GLY A 27 -4.23 17.13 1.70
CA GLY A 27 -5.42 16.28 1.71
C GLY A 27 -6.09 16.20 3.07
N ALA A 28 -6.15 17.31 3.81
CA ALA A 28 -7.08 17.49 4.91
C ALA A 28 -7.40 18.98 5.09
N SER A 29 -8.04 19.61 4.08
CA SER A 29 -8.99 20.66 4.44
C SER A 29 -10.15 19.93 5.11
N VAL A 30 -10.23 20.05 6.43
CA VAL A 30 -11.35 19.59 7.24
C VAL A 30 -12.59 20.30 6.69
N GLY A 31 -13.31 19.63 5.79
CA GLY A 31 -14.63 20.09 5.36
C GLY A 31 -15.52 20.13 6.58
N GLU A 32 -16.17 21.27 6.80
CA GLU A 32 -17.13 21.47 7.88
C GLU A 32 -18.13 20.30 7.91
N LEU A 33 -18.06 19.55 9.01
CA LEU A 33 -19.01 18.49 9.34
C LEU A 33 -20.41 19.11 9.43
N SER A 34 -21.29 18.74 8.51
CA SER A 34 -22.72 18.96 8.65
C SER A 34 -23.21 18.24 9.90
N THR A 35 -23.55 19.01 10.93
CA THR A 35 -24.17 18.54 12.17
C THR A 35 -25.59 18.08 11.89
N ALA A 36 -25.76 16.82 11.52
CA ALA A 36 -27.05 16.15 11.56
C ALA A 36 -26.90 14.72 12.09
N HIS A 37 -27.63 14.45 13.18
CA HIS A 37 -27.90 13.15 13.82
C HIS A 37 -26.89 12.57 14.83
N THR A 38 -27.18 12.76 16.12
CA THR A 38 -27.11 11.73 17.19
C THR A 38 -28.04 12.11 18.36
N ARG A 39 -29.36 12.03 18.20
CA ARG A 39 -30.32 12.34 19.30
C ARG A 39 -30.62 11.16 20.24
N GLY A 40 -29.92 10.03 20.11
CA GLY A 40 -30.18 8.81 20.89
C GLY A 40 -29.12 8.39 21.92
N MET A 41 -27.90 8.95 21.89
CA MET A 41 -26.77 8.45 22.70
C MET A 41 -25.95 9.56 23.39
N SER A 42 -26.51 10.76 23.48
CA SER A 42 -25.84 11.94 24.06
C SER A 42 -25.94 12.04 25.59
N GLY A 43 -26.70 11.15 26.24
CA GLY A 43 -26.84 11.14 27.70
C GLY A 43 -25.68 10.46 28.41
N VAL A 44 -25.36 10.92 29.62
CA VAL A 44 -24.31 10.36 30.50
C VAL A 44 -24.46 8.84 30.69
N ALA A 45 -25.70 8.35 30.78
CA ALA A 45 -25.99 6.92 30.88
C ALA A 45 -25.60 6.12 29.61
N GLY A 46 -25.83 6.69 28.41
CA GLY A 46 -25.42 6.08 27.15
C GLY A 46 -23.89 6.04 27.00
N GLN A 47 -23.21 7.11 27.45
CA GLN A 47 -21.75 7.12 27.51
C GLN A 47 -21.24 6.08 28.50
N ALA A 48 -21.77 6.02 29.73
CA ALA A 48 -21.37 5.04 30.73
C ALA A 48 -21.54 3.59 30.24
N ALA A 49 -22.62 3.29 29.53
CA ALA A 49 -22.83 1.98 28.92
C ALA A 49 -21.76 1.64 27.87
N LEU A 50 -21.38 2.59 27.01
CA LEU A 50 -20.29 2.42 26.04
C LEU A 50 -18.94 2.19 26.73
N TRP A 51 -18.63 2.94 27.79
CA TRP A 51 -17.41 2.76 28.57
C TRP A 51 -17.36 1.39 29.24
N GLN A 52 -18.49 0.95 29.80
CA GLN A 52 -18.59 -0.38 30.41
C GLN A 52 -18.39 -1.49 29.36
N GLN A 53 -19.04 -1.37 28.20
CA GLN A 53 -18.86 -2.31 27.09
C GLN A 53 -17.40 -2.36 26.61
N ARG A 54 -16.74 -1.20 26.51
CA ARG A 54 -15.33 -1.13 26.11
C ARG A 54 -14.41 -1.73 27.16
N ALA A 55 -14.71 -1.52 28.45
CA ALA A 55 -13.97 -2.10 29.56
C ALA A 55 -14.08 -3.64 29.57
N THR A 56 -15.28 -4.20 29.37
CA THR A 56 -15.47 -5.65 29.32
C THR A 56 -14.78 -6.29 28.12
N GLN A 57 -14.87 -5.68 26.93
CA GLN A 57 -14.14 -6.14 25.74
C GLN A 57 -12.62 -6.10 25.95
N HIS A 58 -12.11 -5.02 26.55
CA HIS A 58 -10.70 -4.91 26.85
C HIS A 58 -10.26 -5.98 27.86
N GLN A 59 -11.04 -6.19 28.93
CA GLN A 59 -10.75 -7.23 29.92
C GLN A 59 -10.70 -8.63 29.29
N ALA A 60 -11.70 -8.99 28.48
CA ALA A 60 -11.72 -10.27 27.76
C ALA A 60 -10.52 -10.44 26.81
N ALA A 61 -10.13 -9.38 26.09
CA ALA A 61 -8.94 -9.41 25.24
C ALA A 61 -7.65 -9.59 26.06
N GLN A 62 -7.53 -8.93 27.23
CA GLN A 62 -6.36 -9.05 28.10
C GLN A 62 -6.26 -10.43 28.77
N GLU A 63 -7.37 -11.10 29.08
CA GLU A 63 -7.36 -12.45 29.67
C GLU A 63 -6.62 -13.48 28.80
N SER A 64 -6.69 -13.33 27.48
CA SER A 64 -5.99 -14.19 26.51
C SER A 64 -4.59 -13.70 26.13
N ASN A 65 -4.21 -12.49 26.53
CA ASN A 65 -2.94 -11.88 26.18
C ASN A 65 -1.82 -12.38 27.11
N PRO A 66 -0.77 -13.06 26.61
CA PRO A 66 0.34 -13.56 27.43
C PRO A 66 1.19 -12.48 28.09
N PHE A 67 1.06 -11.22 27.66
CA PHE A 67 1.77 -10.09 28.23
C PHE A 67 0.93 -9.29 29.26
N SER A 68 -0.25 -9.79 29.65
CA SER A 68 -1.10 -9.15 30.66
C SER A 68 -0.87 -9.76 32.05
N GLY A 69 -1.01 -8.94 33.11
CA GLY A 69 -0.88 -9.41 34.49
C GLY A 69 -1.98 -10.40 34.93
N GLY A 70 -3.06 -10.52 34.16
CA GLY A 70 -4.18 -11.45 34.40
C GLY A 70 -4.06 -12.76 33.62
N TRP A 71 -2.96 -12.98 32.90
CA TRP A 71 -2.77 -14.16 32.06
C TRP A 71 -2.62 -15.43 32.91
N LYS A 72 -3.49 -16.42 32.67
CA LYS A 72 -3.55 -17.67 33.44
C LYS A 72 -2.76 -18.83 32.80
N GLY A 73 -1.80 -18.51 31.94
CA GLY A 73 -0.97 -19.48 31.22
C GLY A 73 -1.46 -19.72 29.78
N PRO A 74 -0.73 -20.57 29.02
CA PRO A 74 -1.01 -20.79 27.63
C PRO A 74 -2.38 -21.47 27.48
N SER A 75 -3.40 -20.69 27.09
CA SER A 75 -4.52 -21.29 26.41
C SER A 75 -3.94 -21.89 25.12
N TYR A 76 -4.09 -23.20 24.93
CA TYR A 76 -3.87 -23.78 23.62
C TYR A 76 -4.93 -23.15 22.71
N VAL A 77 -4.58 -22.04 22.06
CA VAL A 77 -5.40 -21.47 21.01
C VAL A 77 -5.35 -22.53 19.92
N GLN A 78 -6.40 -23.35 19.83
CA GLN A 78 -6.56 -24.24 18.69
C GLN A 78 -6.41 -23.36 17.46
N LEU A 79 -5.35 -23.61 16.69
CA LEU A 79 -5.13 -22.95 15.41
C LEU A 79 -6.41 -23.21 14.63
N LYS A 80 -7.21 -22.16 14.43
CA LYS A 80 -8.42 -22.29 13.65
C LYS A 80 -7.94 -22.67 12.26
N HIS A 81 -8.39 -23.82 11.78
CA HIS A 81 -8.07 -24.29 10.43
C HIS A 81 -9.03 -23.66 9.43
N ASP A 82 -9.34 -22.37 9.61
CA ASP A 82 -10.27 -21.59 8.82
C ASP A 82 -9.52 -20.60 7.92
N ASP A 83 -10.15 -20.21 6.81
CA ASP A 83 -9.58 -19.27 5.84
C ASP A 83 -9.33 -17.86 6.43
N THR A 84 -9.86 -17.61 7.62
CA THR A 84 -9.71 -16.35 8.36
C THR A 84 -8.47 -16.33 9.27
N TYR A 85 -7.82 -17.49 9.47
CA TYR A 85 -6.60 -17.56 10.26
C TYR A 85 -5.47 -16.70 9.65
N GLY A 86 -4.79 -15.93 10.50
CA GLY A 86 -3.75 -14.99 10.07
C GLY A 86 -4.27 -13.71 9.40
N ARG A 87 -5.60 -13.50 9.32
CA ARG A 87 -6.20 -12.27 8.79
C ARG A 87 -6.75 -11.39 9.90
N PRO A 88 -6.68 -10.05 9.75
CA PRO A 88 -7.32 -9.15 10.68
C PRO A 88 -8.85 -9.32 10.64
N PRO A 89 -9.58 -9.02 11.73
CA PRO A 89 -11.04 -9.09 11.74
C PRO A 89 -11.64 -8.19 10.65
N GLU A 90 -12.68 -8.68 9.98
CA GLU A 90 -13.40 -7.94 8.95
C GLU A 90 -14.01 -6.64 9.52
N GLY A 91 -13.89 -5.54 8.77
CA GLY A 91 -14.30 -4.20 9.20
C GLY A 91 -13.38 -3.55 10.24
N SER A 92 -12.30 -4.22 10.66
CA SER A 92 -11.36 -3.64 11.62
C SER A 92 -10.49 -2.55 10.99
N LYS A 93 -10.00 -1.63 11.82
CA LYS A 93 -9.00 -0.63 11.39
C LYS A 93 -7.72 -1.27 10.84
N THR A 94 -7.35 -2.45 11.35
CA THR A 94 -6.16 -3.18 10.89
C THR A 94 -6.37 -3.73 9.48
N GLU A 95 -7.55 -4.27 9.18
CA GLU A 95 -7.89 -4.71 7.82
C GLU A 95 -7.86 -3.54 6.84
N TYR A 96 -8.48 -2.41 7.20
CA TYR A 96 -8.46 -1.20 6.37
C TYR A 96 -7.03 -0.71 6.10
N ARG A 97 -6.18 -0.62 7.13
CA ARG A 97 -4.76 -0.25 6.99
C ARG A 97 -4.02 -1.22 6.07
N GLY A 98 -4.29 -2.52 6.17
CA GLY A 98 -3.70 -3.53 5.30
C GLY A 98 -4.09 -3.34 3.84
N LYS A 99 -5.38 -3.10 3.58
CA LYS A 99 -5.90 -2.80 2.24
C LYS A 99 -5.31 -1.51 1.66
N GLN A 100 -5.26 -0.43 2.45
CA GLN A 100 -4.65 0.84 2.05
C GLN A 100 -3.15 0.69 1.77
N ALA A 101 -2.42 -0.06 2.60
CA ALA A 101 -1.02 -0.37 2.34
C ALA A 101 -0.85 -1.11 1.00
N GLY A 102 -1.70 -2.09 0.70
CA GLY A 102 -1.69 -2.80 -0.59
C GLY A 102 -1.88 -1.89 -1.80
N VAL A 103 -2.81 -0.93 -1.72
CA VAL A 103 -2.99 0.10 -2.76
C VAL A 103 -1.75 0.99 -2.88
N HIS A 104 -1.19 1.45 -1.76
CA HIS A 104 0.01 2.28 -1.76
C HIS A 104 1.18 1.58 -2.45
N ILE A 105 1.42 0.30 -2.11
CA ILE A 105 2.47 -0.50 -2.75
C ILE A 105 2.21 -0.68 -4.25
N SER A 106 0.96 -0.92 -4.65
CA SER A 106 0.63 -1.10 -6.07
C SER A 106 0.94 0.16 -6.89
N LYS A 107 0.74 1.35 -6.30
CA LYS A 107 1.14 2.62 -6.93
C LYS A 107 2.65 2.74 -7.07
N GLU A 108 3.42 2.42 -6.03
CA GLU A 108 4.89 2.45 -6.11
C GLU A 108 5.41 1.52 -7.23
N ILE A 109 4.75 0.38 -7.45
CA ILE A 109 5.08 -0.55 -8.56
C ILE A 109 4.78 0.08 -9.93
N VAL A 110 3.64 0.75 -10.10
CA VAL A 110 3.33 1.46 -11.36
C VAL A 110 4.33 2.56 -11.66
N GLU A 111 4.74 3.31 -10.63
CA GLU A 111 5.79 4.31 -10.77
C GLU A 111 7.11 3.68 -11.24
N LEU A 112 7.50 2.53 -10.69
CA LEU A 112 8.66 1.78 -11.16
C LEU A 112 8.53 1.37 -12.63
N CYS A 113 7.38 0.84 -13.05
CA CYS A 113 7.14 0.47 -14.44
C CYS A 113 7.28 1.67 -15.38
N ASN A 114 6.75 2.84 -15.02
CA ASN A 114 6.93 4.08 -15.78
C ASN A 114 8.41 4.48 -15.89
N VAL A 115 9.17 4.36 -14.79
CA VAL A 115 10.61 4.67 -14.81
C VAL A 115 11.38 3.72 -15.71
N ILE A 116 11.05 2.43 -15.69
CA ILE A 116 11.65 1.43 -16.59
C ILE A 116 11.30 1.74 -18.04
N GLN A 117 10.06 2.15 -18.33
CA GLN A 117 9.65 2.54 -19.68
C GLN A 117 10.39 3.78 -20.19
N GLU A 118 10.62 4.78 -19.33
CA GLU A 118 11.33 6.02 -19.69
C GLU A 118 12.84 5.83 -19.87
N LEU A 119 13.46 4.94 -19.07
CA LEU A 119 14.90 4.67 -19.11
C LEU A 119 15.28 3.54 -20.05
N GLY A 120 14.36 2.62 -20.28
CA GLY A 120 14.59 1.41 -21.04
C GLY A 120 14.55 1.64 -22.54
N THR A 121 15.08 0.68 -23.27
CA THR A 121 14.95 0.61 -24.72
C THR A 121 13.73 -0.20 -25.09
N GLU A 122 12.91 0.36 -25.98
CA GLU A 122 11.80 -0.34 -26.58
C GLU A 122 12.34 -1.51 -27.42
N GLN A 123 11.73 -2.67 -27.24
CA GLN A 123 12.07 -3.91 -27.90
C GLN A 123 11.10 -4.18 -29.06
N PRO A 124 11.48 -5.00 -30.06
CA PRO A 124 10.63 -5.27 -31.24
C PRO A 124 9.26 -5.85 -30.92
N ASN A 125 9.08 -6.42 -29.73
CA ASN A 125 7.84 -6.99 -29.23
C ASN A 125 6.95 -5.97 -28.47
N GLY A 126 7.32 -4.68 -28.44
CA GLY A 126 6.60 -3.62 -27.71
C GLY A 126 6.83 -3.62 -26.20
N THR A 127 7.75 -4.46 -25.69
CA THR A 127 8.20 -4.44 -24.29
C THR A 127 9.38 -3.50 -24.11
N TYR A 128 9.71 -3.16 -22.86
CA TYR A 128 10.86 -2.32 -22.53
C TYR A 128 11.89 -3.13 -21.76
N ALA A 129 13.17 -2.88 -22.02
CA ALA A 129 14.27 -3.52 -21.29
C ALA A 129 15.28 -2.48 -20.80
N VAL A 130 15.79 -2.68 -19.58
CA VAL A 130 16.83 -1.82 -18.99
C VAL A 130 17.80 -2.67 -18.19
N THR A 131 19.08 -2.29 -18.14
CA THR A 131 20.07 -2.98 -17.29
C THR A 131 19.88 -2.59 -15.82
N PHE A 132 20.10 -3.54 -14.92
CA PHE A 132 19.94 -3.34 -13.48
C PHE A 132 20.88 -2.24 -12.97
N GLY A 133 22.14 -2.22 -13.39
CA GLY A 133 23.13 -1.25 -12.92
C GLY A 133 22.72 0.19 -13.23
N PHE A 134 22.28 0.44 -14.48
CA PHE A 134 21.83 1.76 -14.91
C PHE A 134 20.55 2.20 -14.19
N LEU A 135 19.58 1.28 -14.05
CA LEU A 135 18.35 1.53 -13.31
C LEU A 135 18.67 1.84 -11.83
N PHE A 136 19.56 1.06 -11.21
CA PHE A 136 19.94 1.21 -9.80
C PHE A 136 20.68 2.53 -9.54
N GLU A 137 21.67 2.89 -10.36
CA GLU A 137 22.39 4.16 -10.21
C GLU A 137 21.50 5.39 -10.36
N THR A 138 20.49 5.30 -11.24
CA THR A 138 19.57 6.41 -11.46
C THR A 138 18.53 6.49 -10.34
N TYR A 139 17.99 5.35 -9.91
CA TYR A 139 16.93 5.27 -8.89
C TYR A 139 17.42 5.55 -7.47
N THR A 140 18.64 5.13 -7.13
CA THR A 140 19.22 5.29 -5.77
C THR A 140 19.42 6.72 -5.33
N ARG A 141 19.53 7.67 -6.27
CA ARG A 141 19.54 9.11 -5.95
C ARG A 141 18.24 9.60 -5.32
N ILE A 142 17.16 8.82 -5.45
CA ILE A 142 15.81 9.18 -5.01
C ILE A 142 15.33 8.22 -3.92
N SER A 143 15.55 6.91 -4.08
CA SER A 143 15.07 5.91 -3.14
C SER A 143 15.94 4.64 -3.12
N ASN A 144 16.13 4.07 -1.94
CA ASN A 144 16.88 2.83 -1.72
C ASN A 144 16.01 1.56 -1.81
N LYS A 145 14.78 1.65 -2.33
CA LYS A 145 13.80 0.55 -2.34
C LYS A 145 13.77 -0.29 -3.63
N LEU A 146 14.60 0.02 -4.63
CA LEU A 146 14.47 -0.52 -5.99
C LEU A 146 14.34 -2.05 -6.02
N VAL A 147 15.28 -2.78 -5.39
CA VAL A 147 15.30 -4.26 -5.41
C VAL A 147 14.01 -4.83 -4.81
N GLY A 148 13.55 -4.29 -3.67
CA GLY A 148 12.31 -4.72 -3.04
C GLY A 148 11.08 -4.47 -3.91
N MET A 149 11.08 -3.39 -4.69
CA MET A 149 9.99 -3.10 -5.64
C MET A 149 10.03 -4.01 -6.86
N LEU A 150 11.22 -4.29 -7.41
CA LEU A 150 11.40 -5.25 -8.49
C LEU A 150 10.90 -6.65 -8.08
N MET A 151 11.16 -7.09 -6.85
CA MET A 151 10.63 -8.36 -6.34
C MET A 151 9.10 -8.39 -6.30
N ARG A 152 8.48 -7.29 -5.87
CA ARG A 152 7.01 -7.19 -5.82
C ARG A 152 6.40 -7.15 -7.22
N ALA A 153 6.99 -6.38 -8.13
CA ALA A 153 6.58 -6.33 -9.53
C ALA A 153 6.72 -7.69 -10.21
N ARG A 154 7.79 -8.44 -9.91
CA ARG A 154 8.01 -9.82 -10.39
C ARG A 154 6.93 -10.77 -9.87
N LYS A 155 6.57 -10.67 -8.59
CA LYS A 155 5.48 -11.48 -8.01
C LYS A 155 4.13 -11.23 -8.69
N GLN A 156 3.93 -10.04 -9.25
CA GLN A 156 2.74 -9.67 -10.01
C GLN A 156 2.84 -9.96 -11.51
N GLY A 157 3.97 -10.51 -11.99
CA GLY A 157 4.16 -10.83 -13.42
C GLY A 157 4.41 -9.62 -14.32
N LEU A 158 4.84 -8.49 -13.76
CA LEU A 158 5.01 -7.22 -14.48
C LEU A 158 6.43 -7.02 -15.00
N VAL A 159 7.39 -7.57 -14.27
CA VAL A 159 8.80 -7.54 -14.64
C VAL A 159 9.40 -8.92 -14.55
N GLN A 160 10.42 -9.15 -15.38
CA GLN A 160 11.21 -10.37 -15.38
C GLN A 160 12.69 -10.03 -15.42
N PHE A 161 13.49 -10.76 -14.66
CA PHE A 161 14.95 -10.68 -14.67
C PHE A 161 15.51 -12.00 -14.15
N GLU A 162 16.77 -12.27 -14.46
CA GLU A 162 17.47 -13.49 -14.05
C GLU A 162 17.92 -13.43 -12.58
N GLY A 163 17.83 -14.57 -11.88
CA GLY A 163 18.29 -14.72 -10.50
C GLY A 163 17.22 -14.43 -9.43
N GLU A 164 17.51 -14.80 -8.18
CA GLU A 164 16.59 -14.61 -7.06
C GLU A 164 16.59 -13.17 -6.53
N MET A 165 17.77 -12.56 -6.46
CA MET A 165 18.04 -11.23 -5.92
C MET A 165 19.18 -10.56 -6.70
N LEU A 166 19.11 -9.24 -6.82
CA LEU A 166 20.06 -8.41 -7.57
C LEU A 166 20.91 -7.57 -6.61
N PHE A 167 22.22 -7.58 -6.82
CA PHE A 167 23.21 -6.89 -6.02
C PHE A 167 24.04 -5.97 -6.91
N GLN A 168 24.20 -4.73 -6.47
CA GLN A 168 25.00 -3.73 -7.19
C GLN A 168 26.43 -4.23 -7.42
N ARG A 169 27.05 -3.85 -8.55
CA ARG A 169 28.40 -4.23 -9.00
C ARG A 169 28.56 -5.67 -9.43
N ARG A 170 27.75 -6.59 -8.91
CA ARG A 170 27.76 -8.01 -9.31
C ARG A 170 26.78 -8.28 -10.44
N ASP A 171 25.57 -7.76 -10.31
CA ASP A 171 24.44 -8.08 -11.18
C ASP A 171 24.06 -6.87 -12.08
N ASP A 172 24.99 -5.93 -12.29
CA ASP A 172 24.74 -4.66 -13.00
C ASP A 172 24.32 -4.88 -14.48
N ASP A 173 24.80 -5.96 -15.09
CA ASP A 173 24.50 -6.31 -16.49
C ASP A 173 23.19 -7.10 -16.66
N VAL A 174 22.51 -7.46 -15.56
CA VAL A 174 21.25 -8.21 -15.64
C VAL A 174 20.17 -7.33 -16.26
N ILE A 175 19.49 -7.88 -17.27
CA ILE A 175 18.40 -7.19 -17.97
C ILE A 175 17.10 -7.35 -17.17
N ILE A 176 16.49 -6.20 -16.89
CA ILE A 176 15.13 -6.09 -16.37
C ILE A 176 14.18 -5.89 -17.56
N TRP A 177 13.31 -6.87 -17.79
CA TRP A 177 12.25 -6.84 -18.80
C TRP A 177 10.95 -6.34 -18.19
N LEU A 178 10.29 -5.37 -18.82
CA LEU A 178 8.95 -4.90 -18.49
C LEU A 178 7.94 -5.64 -19.37
N LEU A 179 7.15 -6.54 -18.79
CA LEU A 179 6.24 -7.43 -19.51
C LEU A 179 4.88 -6.81 -19.83
N GLN A 180 4.44 -5.84 -19.01
CA GLN A 180 3.15 -5.16 -19.16
C GLN A 180 3.32 -3.67 -19.07
N THR A 181 2.49 -2.94 -19.83
CA THR A 181 2.52 -1.49 -19.82
C THR A 181 1.84 -0.93 -18.56
N PRO A 182 2.27 0.26 -18.07
CA PRO A 182 1.75 0.85 -16.85
C PRO A 182 0.24 1.13 -16.88
N GLU A 183 -0.34 1.34 -18.07
CA GLU A 183 -1.75 1.71 -18.24
C GLU A 183 -2.70 0.59 -17.77
N ALA A 184 -2.41 -0.66 -18.13
CA ALA A 184 -3.23 -1.81 -17.73
C ALA A 184 -3.24 -1.99 -16.20
N LEU A 185 -2.12 -1.69 -15.54
CA LEU A 185 -1.98 -1.75 -14.09
C LEU A 185 -2.76 -0.65 -13.36
N MET A 186 -2.84 0.54 -13.94
CA MET A 186 -3.58 1.66 -13.34
C MET A 186 -5.07 1.33 -13.23
N GLU A 187 -5.65 0.71 -14.25
CA GLU A 187 -7.07 0.32 -14.27
C GLU A 187 -7.38 -0.66 -13.12
N ASP A 188 -6.52 -1.66 -12.90
CA ASP A 188 -6.68 -2.62 -11.80
C ASP A 188 -6.56 -1.97 -10.42
N ILE A 189 -5.66 -1.00 -10.27
CA ILE A 189 -5.50 -0.25 -9.02
C ILE A 189 -6.72 0.62 -8.74
N GLU A 190 -7.28 1.25 -9.77
CA GLU A 190 -8.48 2.08 -9.67
C GLU A 190 -9.70 1.25 -9.26
N LYS A 191 -9.89 0.07 -9.88
CA LYS A 191 -10.91 -0.89 -9.47
C LYS A 191 -10.79 -1.28 -8.00
N ARG A 192 -9.56 -1.60 -7.54
CA ARG A 192 -9.31 -1.93 -6.12
C ARG A 192 -9.59 -0.73 -5.19
N LYS A 193 -9.21 0.48 -5.57
CA LYS A 193 -9.52 1.69 -4.77
C LYS A 193 -11.01 1.94 -4.66
N HIS A 194 -11.75 1.80 -5.76
CA HIS A 194 -13.19 2.01 -5.77
C HIS A 194 -13.90 1.05 -4.80
N GLN A 195 -13.52 -0.23 -4.83
CA GLN A 195 -14.02 -1.25 -3.90
C GLN A 195 -13.71 -0.91 -2.42
N LEU A 196 -12.58 -0.28 -2.14
CA LEU A 196 -12.23 0.16 -0.78
C LEU A 196 -13.08 1.34 -0.31
N GLN A 197 -13.34 2.30 -1.19
CA GLN A 197 -14.19 3.45 -0.89
C GLN A 197 -15.64 3.03 -0.65
N GLU A 198 -16.17 2.11 -1.45
CA GLU A 198 -17.53 1.57 -1.25
C GLU A 198 -17.66 0.83 0.09
N HIS A 199 -16.63 0.07 0.48
CA HIS A 199 -16.61 -0.62 1.77
C HIS A 199 -16.48 0.36 2.96
N GLU A 200 -15.79 1.48 2.78
CA GLU A 200 -15.67 2.55 3.79
C GLU A 200 -17.04 3.23 4.01
N VAL A 201 -17.71 3.65 2.92
CA VAL A 201 -19.04 4.27 2.97
C VAL A 201 -20.08 3.33 3.60
N HIS A 202 -20.05 2.03 3.27
CA HIS A 202 -20.99 1.05 3.82
C HIS A 202 -20.72 0.69 5.29
N SER A 203 -19.45 0.67 5.69
CA SER A 203 -19.06 0.46 7.10
C SER A 203 -19.49 1.64 7.98
N ASP A 204 -19.40 2.86 7.46
CA ASP A 204 -19.82 4.06 8.20
C ASP A 204 -21.34 4.22 8.24
N MET A 205 -22.08 3.72 7.24
CA MET A 205 -23.56 3.68 7.25
C MET A 205 -24.15 2.68 8.27
N LYS A 206 -23.36 1.68 8.71
CA LYS A 206 -23.77 0.63 9.66
C LYS A 206 -23.36 0.91 11.10
N LYS A 207 -22.65 2.00 11.38
CA LYS A 207 -22.31 2.48 12.73
C LYS A 207 -23.31 3.53 13.20
#